data_AF-A1RS78-F1
#
_entry.id   AF-A1RS78-F1
#
_cell.length_a   1.000
_cell.length_b   1.000
_cell.length_c   1.000
_cell.angle_alpha   90.00
_cell.angle_beta   90.00
_cell.angle_gamma   90.00
#
_symmetry.space_group_name_H-M   'P 1'
#
loop_
_entity.id
_entity.type
_entity.pdbx_description
1 polymer ?
#
loop_
_entity_poly.entity_id
_entity_poly.type
_entity_poly.pdbx_seq_one_letter_code
_entity_poly.pdbx_strand_id
1 'polypeptide(L)'
;MYSLAHIVKCPICGIEFKPVIESVKDGETEVVCPNGHVFTIFVNNSESVLDCEIRDWERFGLLPQATQQAVLEAIQSGRVPSDLQTLMRRLKETGIVVCT
;
A
#
# COMPACT_ATOMS: atom_id res chain seq x y z
N MET A 1 -13.20 3.80 -0.31
CA MET A 1 -13.20 3.04 -1.58
C MET A 1 -11.80 3.15 -2.17
N TYR A 2 -10.97 2.12 -2.02
CA TYR A 2 -9.63 2.12 -2.58
C TYR A 2 -9.68 1.39 -3.93
N SER A 3 -9.76 2.16 -5.01
CA SER A 3 -9.62 1.62 -6.37
C SER A 3 -8.14 1.47 -6.64
N LEU A 4 -7.65 0.23 -6.65
CA LEU A 4 -6.35 -0.04 -7.23
C LEU A 4 -6.49 0.09 -8.74
N ALA A 5 -5.76 1.04 -9.32
CA ALA A 5 -5.79 1.35 -10.75
C ALA A 5 -5.12 0.27 -11.62
N HIS A 6 -5.11 -0.99 -11.18
CA HIS A 6 -4.44 -2.09 -11.87
C HIS A 6 -5.48 -2.85 -12.70
N ILE A 7 -5.30 -2.81 -14.02
CA ILE A 7 -6.02 -3.66 -14.96
C ILE A 7 -5.51 -5.09 -14.72
N VAL A 8 -6.43 -6.02 -14.49
CA VAL A 8 -6.13 -7.44 -14.24
C VAL A 8 -6.55 -8.26 -15.44
N LYS A 9 -5.70 -9.21 -15.83
CA LYS A 9 -6.00 -10.18 -16.89
C LYS A 9 -6.48 -11.49 -16.30
N CYS A 10 -7.64 -11.97 -16.73
CA CYS A 10 -8.14 -13.28 -16.31
C CYS A 10 -7.24 -14.39 -16.87
N PRO A 11 -6.72 -15.31 -16.03
CA PRO A 11 -5.87 -16.41 -16.51
C PRO A 11 -6.64 -17.47 -17.30
N ILE A 12 -7.97 -17.52 -17.16
CA ILE A 12 -8.81 -18.55 -17.79
C ILE A 12 -9.29 -18.12 -19.18
N CYS A 13 -9.76 -16.88 -19.31
CA CYS A 13 -10.33 -16.37 -20.58
C CYS A 13 -9.54 -15.23 -21.22
N GLY A 14 -8.49 -14.73 -20.56
CA GLY A 14 -7.60 -13.71 -21.11
C GLY A 14 -8.14 -12.29 -21.15
N ILE A 15 -9.36 -12.04 -20.67
CA ILE A 15 -9.96 -10.69 -20.66
C ILE A 15 -9.27 -9.80 -19.63
N GLU A 16 -9.01 -8.55 -20.02
CA GLU A 16 -8.49 -7.51 -19.16
C GLU A 16 -9.64 -6.67 -18.59
N PHE A 17 -9.69 -6.50 -17.27
CA PHE A 17 -10.75 -5.77 -16.60
C PHE A 17 -10.24 -5.09 -15.32
N LYS A 18 -11.00 -4.11 -14.81
CA LYS A 18 -10.70 -3.45 -13.53
C LYS A 18 -11.55 -4.10 -12.44
N PRO A 19 -10.97 -4.89 -11.54
CA PRO A 19 -11.74 -5.53 -10.47
C PRO A 19 -12.19 -4.49 -9.44
N VAL A 20 -13.41 -4.66 -8.92
CA VAL A 20 -13.89 -3.93 -7.74
C VAL A 20 -13.54 -4.78 -6.52
N ILE A 21 -12.57 -4.33 -5.73
CA ILE A 21 -12.08 -5.06 -4.56
C ILE A 21 -12.67 -4.39 -3.31
N GLU A 22 -13.55 -5.08 -2.61
CA GLU A 22 -14.19 -4.56 -1.39
C GLU A 22 -13.36 -4.82 -0.13
N SER A 23 -12.51 -5.86 -0.13
CA SER A 23 -11.62 -6.19 0.99
C SER A 23 -10.42 -7.02 0.52
N VAL A 24 -9.24 -6.72 1.06
CA VAL A 24 -7.99 -7.47 0.86
C VAL A 24 -7.68 -8.18 2.16
N LYS A 25 -7.45 -9.50 2.11
CA LYS A 25 -7.07 -10.30 3.27
C LYS A 25 -5.70 -10.89 3.02
N ASP A 26 -4.73 -10.57 3.88
CA ASP A 26 -3.35 -11.07 3.79
C ASP A 26 -2.64 -10.80 2.43
N GLY A 27 -3.02 -9.73 1.73
CA GLY A 27 -2.41 -9.37 0.43
C GLY A 27 -2.97 -10.13 -0.77
N GLU A 28 -4.00 -10.94 -0.57
CA GLU A 28 -4.74 -11.64 -1.62
C GLU A 28 -6.20 -11.17 -1.62
N THR A 29 -6.83 -11.21 -2.79
CA THR A 29 -8.28 -11.04 -2.91
C THR A 29 -8.83 -11.89 -4.04
N GLU A 30 -10.03 -12.42 -3.86
CA GLU A 30 -10.75 -13.11 -4.91
C GLU A 30 -11.45 -12.10 -5.81
N VAL A 31 -11.24 -12.25 -7.12
CA VAL A 31 -11.88 -11.43 -8.14
C VAL A 31 -12.66 -12.31 -9.11
N VAL A 32 -13.77 -11.76 -9.58
CA VAL A 32 -14.61 -12.40 -10.59
C VAL A 32 -14.47 -11.62 -11.89
N CYS A 33 -14.07 -12.31 -12.96
CA CYS A 33 -14.03 -11.68 -14.28
C CYS A 33 -15.45 -11.47 -14.84
N PRO A 34 -15.62 -10.59 -15.84
CA PRO A 34 -16.92 -10.38 -16.51
C PRO A 34 -17.53 -11.65 -17.11
N ASN A 35 -16.71 -12.66 -17.41
CA ASN A 35 -17.15 -13.96 -17.94
C ASN A 35 -17.49 -14.99 -16.85
N GLY A 36 -17.48 -14.61 -15.56
CA GLY A 36 -17.92 -15.46 -14.45
C GLY A 36 -16.83 -16.35 -13.83
N HIS A 37 -15.58 -16.30 -14.31
CA HIS A 37 -14.48 -17.02 -13.66
C HIS A 37 -14.01 -16.33 -12.39
N VAL A 38 -13.85 -17.12 -11.32
CA VAL A 38 -13.32 -16.70 -10.02
C VAL A 38 -11.85 -17.08 -9.94
N PHE A 39 -10.99 -16.16 -9.51
CA PHE A 39 -9.58 -16.43 -9.26
C PHE A 39 -9.02 -15.45 -8.22
N THR A 40 -7.96 -15.85 -7.54
CA THR A 40 -7.24 -14.99 -6.60
C THR A 40 -6.20 -14.15 -7.31
N ILE A 41 -6.10 -12.89 -6.89
CA ILE A 41 -5.00 -12.01 -7.27
C ILE A 41 -4.26 -11.56 -6.03
N PHE A 42 -2.94 -11.41 -6.20
CA PHE A 42 -2.11 -10.75 -5.21
C PHE A 42 -2.29 -9.24 -5.36
N VAL A 43 -2.85 -8.66 -4.32
CA VAL A 43 -3.01 -7.24 -4.18
C VAL A 43 -1.97 -6.76 -3.21
N ASN A 44 -0.87 -6.25 -3.74
CA ASN A 44 0.16 -5.61 -2.94
C ASN A 44 -0.41 -4.28 -2.40
N ASN A 45 -1.23 -4.35 -1.36
CA ASN A 45 -1.86 -3.19 -0.71
C ASN A 45 -0.94 -2.56 0.34
N SER A 46 0.20 -3.20 0.63
CA SER A 46 1.35 -2.43 1.07
C SER A 46 1.84 -1.68 -0.15
N GLU A 47 1.71 -0.35 -0.13
CA GLU A 47 2.78 0.50 -0.64
C GLU A 47 4.05 -0.09 -0.01
N SER A 48 4.70 -1.00 -0.73
CA SER A 48 5.97 -1.56 -0.35
C SER A 48 6.89 -0.37 -0.41
N VAL A 49 7.15 0.17 0.77
CA VAL A 49 8.16 1.18 1.00
C VAL A 49 9.48 0.43 0.94
N LEU A 50 9.82 -0.02 -0.27
CA LEU A 50 11.15 -0.47 -0.59
C LEU A 50 11.98 0.82 -0.51
N ASP A 51 12.87 0.88 0.47
CA ASP A 51 13.84 1.96 0.65
C ASP A 51 13.26 3.37 0.92
N CYS A 52 12.53 3.54 2.03
CA CYS A 52 12.32 4.88 2.59
C CYS A 52 13.39 5.28 3.61
N GLU A 53 13.72 6.57 3.63
CA GLU A 53 14.55 7.19 4.65
C GLU A 53 13.95 8.50 5.16
N ILE A 54 14.32 8.86 6.40
CA ILE A 54 13.97 10.16 6.98
C ILE A 54 15.01 11.18 6.51
N ARG A 55 14.55 12.20 5.80
CA ARG A 55 15.40 13.26 5.25
C ARG A 55 15.42 14.50 6.14
N ASP A 56 14.31 14.82 6.80
CA ASP A 56 14.18 15.99 7.68
C ASP A 56 13.95 15.54 9.14
N TRP A 57 15.05 15.33 9.85
CA TRP A 57 15.04 14.90 11.25
C TRP A 57 14.51 15.96 12.21
N GLU A 58 14.65 17.25 11.87
CA GLU A 58 14.16 18.35 12.70
C GLU A 58 12.63 18.36 12.75
N ARG A 59 11.97 18.28 11.59
CA ARG A 59 10.51 18.22 11.51
C ARG A 59 9.95 16.88 11.97
N PHE A 60 10.68 15.79 11.71
CA PHE A 60 10.30 14.47 12.23
C PHE A 60 10.30 14.46 13.77
N GLY A 61 11.27 15.13 14.39
CA GLY A 61 11.37 15.27 15.85
C GLY A 61 10.19 15.99 16.51
N LEU A 62 9.38 16.75 15.75
CA LEU A 62 8.17 17.41 16.25
C LEU A 62 6.97 16.45 16.37
N LEU A 63 7.04 15.26 15.78
CA LEU A 63 5.99 14.27 15.88
C LEU A 63 5.94 13.65 17.29
N PRO A 64 4.78 13.17 17.76
CA PRO A 64 4.70 12.42 19.01
C PRO A 64 5.62 11.20 18.99
N GLN A 65 6.21 10.85 20.14
CA GLN A 65 7.18 9.75 20.24
C GLN A 65 6.61 8.41 19.72
N ALA A 66 5.34 8.12 20.02
CA ALA A 66 4.66 6.91 19.52
C ALA A 66 4.58 6.91 17.98
N THR A 67 4.35 8.07 17.37
CA THR A 67 4.29 8.24 15.91
C THR A 67 5.67 8.07 15.28
N GLN A 68 6.72 8.61 15.91
CA GLN A 68 8.09 8.45 15.44
C GLN A 68 8.49 6.98 15.41
N GLN A 69 8.20 6.25 16.50
CA GLN A 69 8.53 4.83 16.61
C GLN A 69 7.78 3.98 15.58
N ALA A 70 6.49 4.27 15.37
CA ALA A 70 5.68 3.56 14.38
C ALA A 70 6.18 3.78 12.94
N VAL A 71 6.63 4.99 12.59
CA VAL A 71 7.22 5.30 11.28
C VAL A 71 8.56 4.59 11.09
N LEU A 72 9.43 4.60 12.11
CA LEU A 72 10.71 3.91 12.06
C LEU A 72 10.53 2.39 11.90
N GLU A 73 9.58 1.80 12.61
CA GLU A 73 9.24 0.38 12.49
C GLU A 73 8.68 0.03 11.10
N ALA A 74 7.83 0.90 10.55
CA ALA A 74 7.31 0.74 9.18
C ALA A 74 8.43 0.81 8.13
N ILE A 75 9.41 1.70 8.31
CA ILE A 75 10.58 1.81 7.43
C ILE A 75 11.47 0.57 7.57
N GLN A 76 11.80 0.16 8.79
CA GLN A 76 12.68 -1.00 9.05
C GLN A 76 12.06 -2.32 8.55
N SER A 77 10.75 -2.47 8.69
CA SER A 77 10.03 -3.66 8.22
C SER A 77 9.77 -3.65 6.71
N GLY A 78 9.98 -2.52 6.03
CA GLY A 78 9.63 -2.32 4.62
C GLY A 78 8.12 -2.43 4.34
N ARG A 79 7.28 -2.39 5.39
CA ARG A 79 5.83 -2.55 5.30
C ARG A 79 5.13 -1.49 6.14
N VAL A 80 4.25 -0.73 5.48
CA VAL A 80 3.40 0.26 6.16
C VAL A 80 2.05 -0.37 6.50
N PRO A 81 1.70 -0.50 7.79
CA PRO A 81 0.36 -0.96 8.19
C PRO A 81 -0.71 0.03 7.71
N SER A 82 -1.91 -0.46 7.43
CA SER A 82 -3.03 0.31 6.86
C SER A 82 -3.32 1.61 7.61
N ASP A 83 -3.20 1.58 8.93
CA ASP A 83 -3.48 2.72 9.80
C ASP A 83 -2.43 3.84 9.68
N LEU A 84 -1.19 3.49 9.27
CA LEU A 84 -0.08 4.44 9.06
C LEU A 84 0.04 4.92 7.62
N GLN A 85 -0.69 4.35 6.66
CA GLN A 85 -0.59 4.73 5.24
C GLN A 85 -0.87 6.22 5.01
N THR A 86 -1.89 6.76 5.67
CA THR A 86 -2.24 8.18 5.54
C THR A 86 -1.14 9.08 6.10
N LEU A 87 -0.52 8.66 7.21
CA LEU A 87 0.59 9.39 7.80
C LEU A 87 1.83 9.35 6.90
N MET A 88 2.25 8.15 6.46
CA MET A 88 3.42 7.97 5.60
C MET A 88 3.31 8.77 4.30
N ARG A 89 2.11 8.81 3.70
CA ARG A 89 1.83 9.64 2.52
C ARG A 89 2.03 11.12 2.79
N ARG A 90 1.52 11.64 3.91
CA ARG A 90 1.71 13.05 4.30
C ARG A 90 3.18 13.36 4.58
N LEU A 91 3.91 12.45 5.22
CA LEU A 91 5.34 12.62 5.46
C LEU A 91 6.14 12.63 4.15
N LYS A 92 5.73 11.83 3.16
CA LYS A 92 6.29 11.82 1.81
C LYS A 92 5.99 13.12 1.04
N GLU A 93 4.74 13.55 1.03
CA GLU A 93 4.30 14.80 0.36
C GLU A 93 4.99 16.05 0.93
N THR A 94 5.27 16.05 2.23
CA THR A 94 5.98 17.14 2.91
C THR A 94 7.50 17.05 2.82
N GLY A 95 8.03 15.96 2.23
CA GLY A 95 9.46 15.73 2.06
C GLY A 95 10.21 15.34 3.35
N ILE A 96 9.50 15.04 4.43
CA ILE A 96 10.09 14.55 5.69
C ILE A 96 10.67 13.15 5.47
N VAL A 97 9.95 12.34 4.69
CA VAL A 97 10.32 10.98 4.33
C VAL A 97 10.46 10.89 2.82
N VAL A 98 11.47 10.19 2.32
CA VAL A 98 11.69 9.94 0.89
C VAL A 98 11.76 8.44 0.68
N CYS A 99 10.92 7.89 -0.21
CA CYS A 99 11.05 6.51 -0.69
C CYS A 99 11.53 6.51 -2.14
N THR A 100 12.41 5.58 -2.49
CA THR A 100 12.88 5.34 -3.87
C THR A 100 12.20 4.17 -4.56
#